data_AF-A0A0R0GBC5-F1
#
_entry.id   AF-A0A0R0GBC5-F1
#
_cell.length_a   1.000
_cell.length_b   1.000
_cell.length_c   1.000
_cell.angle_alpha   90.00
_cell.angle_beta   90.00
_cell.angle_gamma   90.00
#
_symmetry.space_group_name_H-M   'P 1'
#
loop_
_entity.id
_entity.type
_entity.pdbx_description
1 polymer ?
#
loop_
_entity_poly.entity_id
_entity_poly.type
_entity_poly.pdbx_seq_one_letter_code
_entity_poly.pdbx_strand_id
1 'polypeptide(L)'
;MLNVKERTKQKAHDLYGYVTSTTVCHSSTIGEGDVAIVNPTYTQWTLQDHYAFVTLLGSYNSDAQIVMTYAKSSTIAWNRLNKQYVNCSRTRVMSLKERLATITKGTSSVSVYLHSIKVITDELALIGHPIDDLDLVIVALNGLGQLSREF
;
A
#
# COMPACT_ATOMS: atom_id res chain seq x y z
N MET A 1 -22.55 -10.45 -30.93
CA MET A 1 -22.71 -11.17 -29.65
C MET A 1 -21.40 -11.03 -28.87
N LEU A 2 -21.31 -10.12 -27.89
CA LEU A 2 -20.05 -9.87 -27.15
C LEU A 2 -19.57 -11.14 -26.41
N ASN A 3 -18.28 -11.43 -26.55
CA ASN A 3 -17.62 -12.65 -26.07
C ASN A 3 -17.72 -12.75 -24.53
N VAL A 4 -17.77 -13.97 -23.99
CA VAL A 4 -17.87 -14.22 -22.54
C VAL A 4 -16.75 -13.50 -21.77
N LYS A 5 -15.53 -13.46 -22.33
CA LYS A 5 -14.37 -12.75 -21.74
C LYS A 5 -14.52 -11.23 -21.71
N GLU A 6 -15.19 -10.64 -22.69
CA GLU A 6 -15.44 -9.18 -22.69
C GLU A 6 -16.49 -8.82 -21.65
N ARG A 7 -17.51 -9.67 -21.48
CA ARG A 7 -18.53 -9.46 -20.44
C ARG A 7 -17.95 -9.56 -19.03
N THR A 8 -17.02 -10.48 -18.78
CA THR A 8 -16.36 -10.57 -17.46
C THR A 8 -15.46 -9.36 -17.20
N LYS A 9 -14.73 -8.89 -18.22
CA LYS A 9 -13.95 -7.63 -18.12
C LYS A 9 -14.85 -6.42 -17.84
N GLN A 10 -15.99 -6.30 -18.52
CA GLN A 10 -16.93 -5.20 -18.30
C GLN A 10 -17.47 -5.24 -16.87
N LYS A 11 -17.91 -6.40 -16.39
CA LYS A 11 -18.39 -6.55 -15.00
C LYS A 11 -17.32 -6.20 -13.97
N ALA A 12 -16.06 -6.57 -14.22
CA ALA A 12 -14.95 -6.22 -13.34
C ALA A 12 -14.67 -4.71 -13.35
N HIS A 13 -14.76 -4.07 -14.53
CA HIS A 13 -14.64 -2.62 -14.66
C HIS A 13 -15.76 -1.88 -13.92
N ASP A 14 -16.99 -2.38 -14.00
CA ASP A 14 -18.14 -1.78 -13.30
C ASP A 14 -17.98 -1.87 -11.77
N LEU A 15 -17.34 -2.93 -11.25
CA LEU A 15 -17.04 -3.09 -9.82
C LEU A 15 -15.90 -2.16 -9.36
N TYR A 16 -14.88 -1.94 -10.20
CA TYR A 16 -13.75 -1.06 -9.90
C TYR A 16 -14.22 0.35 -9.51
N GLY A 17 -15.29 0.83 -10.16
CA GLY A 17 -15.84 2.16 -9.90
C GLY A 17 -16.39 2.39 -8.48
N TYR A 18 -16.80 1.33 -7.78
CA TYR A 18 -17.23 1.41 -6.38
C TYR A 18 -16.04 1.61 -5.45
N VAL A 19 -14.94 0.93 -5.74
CA VAL A 19 -13.70 1.04 -4.96
C VAL A 19 -13.04 2.41 -5.14
N THR A 20 -13.08 2.99 -6.35
CA THR A 20 -12.51 4.30 -6.67
C THR A 20 -13.43 5.49 -6.42
N SER A 21 -14.64 5.28 -5.89
CA SER A 21 -15.68 6.31 -5.75
C SER A 21 -16.18 6.94 -7.06
N THR A 22 -15.89 6.33 -8.22
CA THR A 22 -16.37 6.90 -9.50
C THR A 22 -17.87 6.64 -9.70
N THR A 23 -18.41 5.59 -9.06
CA THR A 23 -19.84 5.30 -9.10
C THR A 23 -20.56 6.13 -8.03
N VAL A 24 -21.31 7.15 -8.47
CA VAL A 24 -22.07 8.03 -7.57
C VAL A 24 -23.18 7.25 -6.87
N CYS A 25 -23.24 7.37 -5.53
CA CYS A 25 -24.34 6.85 -4.75
C CYS A 25 -25.59 7.70 -5.01
N HIS A 26 -26.65 7.07 -5.53
CA HIS A 26 -27.93 7.73 -5.76
C HIS A 26 -28.69 7.91 -4.43
N SER A 27 -29.58 8.90 -4.37
CA SER A 27 -30.44 9.12 -3.20
C SER A 27 -31.24 7.86 -2.84
N SER A 28 -31.37 7.57 -1.55
CA SER A 28 -32.09 6.39 -1.03
C SER A 28 -33.58 6.38 -1.35
N THR A 29 -34.17 7.53 -1.67
CA THR A 29 -35.61 7.71 -1.89
C THR A 29 -35.84 8.40 -3.22
N ILE A 30 -36.82 7.91 -3.98
CA ILE A 30 -37.42 8.58 -5.15
C ILE A 30 -38.80 9.09 -4.72
N GLY A 31 -39.12 10.34 -5.05
CA GLY A 31 -40.42 10.96 -4.80
C GLY A 31 -40.31 12.37 -4.22
N GLU A 32 -41.27 13.21 -4.54
CA GLU A 32 -41.45 14.56 -4.00
C GLU A 32 -42.74 14.55 -3.17
N GLY A 33 -42.65 14.72 -1.86
CA GLY A 33 -43.82 14.72 -0.94
C GLY A 33 -43.90 13.51 -0.01
N ASP A 34 -45.13 13.10 0.34
CA ASP A 34 -45.44 12.10 1.38
C ASP A 34 -45.26 10.63 0.94
N VAL A 35 -44.97 10.40 -0.35
CA VAL A 35 -44.73 9.05 -0.90
C VAL A 35 -43.24 8.86 -1.14
N ALA A 36 -42.49 8.64 -0.06
CA ALA A 36 -41.09 8.26 -0.10
C ALA A 36 -40.96 6.80 -0.60
N ILE A 37 -40.63 6.61 -1.88
CA ILE A 37 -40.41 5.27 -2.47
C ILE A 37 -38.91 4.93 -2.37
N VAL A 38 -38.56 3.73 -1.91
CA VAL A 38 -37.17 3.26 -1.89
C VAL A 38 -36.60 3.22 -3.30
N ASN A 39 -35.46 3.86 -3.52
CA ASN A 39 -34.82 3.90 -4.83
C ASN A 39 -34.18 2.53 -5.16
N PRO A 40 -34.63 1.81 -6.21
CA PRO A 40 -34.03 0.53 -6.61
C PRO A 40 -32.57 0.69 -7.08
N THR A 41 -32.15 1.85 -7.56
CA THR A 41 -30.74 2.06 -7.95
C THR A 41 -29.83 2.19 -6.74
N TYR A 42 -30.33 2.74 -5.63
CA TYR A 42 -29.59 2.81 -4.36
C TYR A 42 -29.40 1.41 -3.75
N THR A 43 -30.43 0.57 -3.77
CA THR A 43 -30.33 -0.81 -3.25
C THR A 43 -29.38 -1.65 -4.10
N GLN A 44 -29.43 -1.52 -5.43
CA GLN A 44 -28.48 -2.15 -6.34
C GLN A 44 -27.04 -1.68 -6.09
N TRP A 45 -26.83 -0.37 -5.92
CA TRP A 45 -25.52 0.19 -5.61
C TRP A 45 -24.96 -0.37 -4.30
N THR A 46 -25.79 -0.43 -3.25
CA THR A 46 -25.39 -0.94 -1.93
C THR A 46 -25.02 -2.42 -1.97
N LEU A 47 -25.78 -3.23 -2.71
CA LEU A 47 -25.46 -4.65 -2.92
C LEU A 47 -24.12 -4.79 -3.63
N GLN A 48 -23.87 -4.00 -4.67
CA GLN A 48 -22.64 -4.07 -5.43
C GLN A 48 -21.42 -3.62 -4.62
N ASP A 49 -21.55 -2.55 -3.82
CA ASP A 49 -20.50 -2.12 -2.89
C ASP A 49 -20.21 -3.19 -1.83
N HIS A 50 -21.24 -3.85 -1.31
CA HIS A 50 -21.07 -4.95 -0.37
C HIS A 50 -20.31 -6.13 -1.00
N TYR A 51 -20.64 -6.51 -2.24
CA TYR A 51 -19.89 -7.55 -2.96
C TYR A 51 -18.43 -7.13 -3.22
N ALA A 52 -18.18 -5.86 -3.57
CA ALA A 52 -16.83 -5.33 -3.71
C ALA A 52 -16.05 -5.45 -2.39
N PHE A 53 -16.67 -5.07 -1.27
CA PHE A 53 -16.08 -5.13 0.05
C PHE A 53 -15.72 -6.56 0.47
N VAL A 54 -16.65 -7.51 0.32
CA VAL A 54 -16.39 -8.93 0.68
C VAL A 54 -15.29 -9.53 -0.21
N THR A 55 -15.30 -9.20 -1.50
CA THR A 55 -14.25 -9.64 -2.43
C THR A 55 -12.88 -9.08 -2.04
N LEU A 56 -12.81 -7.78 -1.69
CA LEU A 56 -11.60 -7.16 -1.16
C LEU A 56 -11.15 -7.86 0.12
N LEU A 57 -12.05 -8.11 1.07
CA LEU A 57 -11.71 -8.78 2.33
C LEU A 57 -11.13 -10.18 2.09
N GLY A 58 -11.72 -10.96 1.20
CA GLY A 58 -11.26 -12.31 0.86
C GLY A 58 -9.95 -12.35 0.06
N SER A 59 -9.55 -11.25 -0.58
CA SER A 59 -8.34 -11.21 -1.43
C SER A 59 -7.04 -10.99 -0.65
N TYR A 60 -7.13 -10.53 0.60
CA TYR A 60 -5.99 -10.13 1.41
C TYR A 60 -5.81 -11.02 2.66
N ASN A 61 -4.59 -10.99 3.22
CA ASN A 61 -4.25 -11.73 4.44
C ASN A 61 -4.94 -11.14 5.69
N SER A 62 -4.89 -11.86 6.81
CA SER A 62 -5.58 -11.48 8.05
C SER A 62 -5.18 -10.10 8.56
N ASP A 63 -3.90 -9.72 8.49
CA ASP A 63 -3.43 -8.40 8.92
C ASP A 63 -4.07 -7.26 8.11
N ALA A 64 -4.14 -7.41 6.79
CA ALA A 64 -4.79 -6.44 5.92
C ALA A 64 -6.33 -6.45 6.07
N GLN A 65 -6.93 -7.60 6.38
CA GLN A 65 -8.36 -7.69 6.69
C GLN A 65 -8.71 -6.86 7.93
N ILE A 66 -7.91 -6.95 9.00
CA ILE A 66 -8.14 -6.20 10.25
C ILE A 66 -8.25 -4.69 9.98
N VAL A 67 -7.43 -4.15 9.09
CA VAL A 67 -7.46 -2.73 8.68
C VAL A 67 -8.79 -2.34 8.02
N MET A 68 -9.43 -3.28 7.32
CA MET A 68 -10.67 -3.05 6.57
C MET A 68 -11.95 -3.37 7.37
N THR A 69 -11.88 -4.16 8.45
CA THR A 69 -13.05 -4.66 9.21
C THR A 69 -14.10 -3.60 9.55
N TYR A 70 -13.66 -2.43 10.05
CA TYR A 70 -14.56 -1.33 10.46
C TYR A 70 -14.87 -0.33 9.34
N ALA A 71 -14.62 -0.66 8.07
CA ALA A 71 -14.96 0.21 6.96
C ALA A 71 -16.44 0.07 6.58
N LYS A 72 -17.10 1.20 6.34
CA LYS A 72 -18.53 1.24 5.99
C LYS A 72 -18.82 1.05 4.50
N SER A 73 -17.80 1.14 3.65
CA SER A 73 -17.90 0.94 2.21
C SER A 73 -16.61 0.34 1.65
N SER A 74 -16.69 -0.23 0.45
CA SER A 74 -15.50 -0.76 -0.25
C SER A 74 -14.45 0.33 -0.50
N THR A 75 -14.88 1.55 -0.80
CA THR A 75 -14.00 2.72 -0.95
C THR A 75 -13.22 3.02 0.34
N ILE A 76 -13.90 3.06 1.49
CA ILE A 76 -13.26 3.37 2.76
C ILE A 76 -12.27 2.25 3.11
N ALA A 77 -12.65 1.00 2.85
CA ALA A 77 -11.80 -0.16 3.06
C ALA A 77 -10.51 -0.04 2.23
N TRP A 78 -10.65 0.23 0.93
CA TRP A 78 -9.52 0.44 0.02
C TRP A 78 -8.63 1.60 0.44
N ASN A 79 -9.20 2.74 0.80
CA ASN A 79 -8.43 3.90 1.25
C ASN A 79 -7.65 3.61 2.54
N ARG A 80 -8.24 2.87 3.49
CA ARG A 80 -7.54 2.44 4.71
C ARG A 80 -6.40 1.48 4.40
N LEU A 81 -6.65 0.49 3.55
CA LEU A 81 -5.65 -0.48 3.13
C LEU A 81 -4.49 0.22 2.41
N ASN A 82 -4.78 1.06 1.43
CA ASN A 82 -3.80 1.86 0.72
C ASN A 82 -2.97 2.74 1.68
N LYS A 83 -3.63 3.45 2.61
CA LYS A 83 -2.95 4.26 3.62
C LYS A 83 -2.02 3.41 4.50
N GLN A 84 -2.46 2.23 4.93
CA GLN A 84 -1.64 1.33 5.72
C GLN A 84 -0.41 0.85 4.95
N TYR A 85 -0.57 0.39 3.70
CA TYR A 85 0.56 -0.06 2.89
C TYR A 85 1.54 1.08 2.58
N VAL A 86 1.05 2.29 2.29
CA VAL A 86 1.91 3.47 2.12
C VAL A 86 2.67 3.78 3.41
N ASN A 87 2.02 3.73 4.56
CA ASN A 87 2.68 3.95 5.85
C ASN A 87 3.73 2.86 6.14
N CYS A 88 3.40 1.58 5.97
CA CYS A 88 4.34 0.48 6.14
C CYS A 88 5.55 0.62 5.20
N SER A 89 5.33 1.04 3.95
CA SER A 89 6.40 1.33 3.00
C SER A 89 7.31 2.46 3.48
N ARG A 90 6.72 3.58 3.92
CA ARG A 90 7.49 4.74 4.46
C ARG A 90 8.27 4.38 5.71
N THR A 91 7.65 3.68 6.66
CA THR A 91 8.31 3.21 7.89
C THR A 91 9.46 2.27 7.56
N ARG A 92 9.27 1.36 6.59
CA ARG A 92 10.33 0.45 6.15
C ARG A 92 11.49 1.20 5.50
N VAL A 93 11.21 2.19 4.65
CA VAL A 93 12.27 3.03 4.06
C VAL A 93 13.02 3.79 5.14
N MET A 94 12.31 4.37 6.11
CA MET A 94 12.91 5.09 7.22
C MET A 94 13.78 4.18 8.10
N SER A 95 13.28 2.99 8.47
CA SER A 95 14.03 2.07 9.30
C SER A 95 15.28 1.54 8.60
N LEU A 96 15.22 1.29 7.29
CA LEU A 96 16.39 0.90 6.52
C LEU A 96 17.42 2.03 6.42
N LYS A 97 16.98 3.27 6.20
CA LYS A 97 17.87 4.44 6.19
C LYS A 97 18.52 4.69 7.55
N GLU A 98 17.77 4.51 8.64
CA GLU A 98 18.31 4.60 10.01
C GLU A 98 19.33 3.48 10.28
N ARG A 99 19.02 2.24 9.88
CA ARG A 99 19.92 1.10 10.00
C ARG A 99 21.22 1.32 9.22
N LEU A 100 21.13 1.97 8.05
CA LEU A 100 22.28 2.37 7.26
C LEU A 100 23.10 3.50 7.92
N ALA A 101 22.44 4.51 8.49
CA ALA A 101 23.13 5.63 9.12
C ALA A 101 23.84 5.24 10.44
N THR A 102 23.33 4.22 11.12
CA THR A 102 23.86 3.74 12.40
C THR A 102 24.85 2.57 12.26
N ILE A 103 25.01 2.03 11.05
CA ILE A 103 25.89 0.87 10.83
C ILE A 103 27.36 1.25 11.03
N THR A 104 28.05 0.49 11.87
CA THR A 104 29.49 0.65 12.11
C THR A 104 30.17 -0.71 12.00
N LYS A 105 31.45 -0.72 11.65
CA LYS A 105 32.24 -1.94 11.54
C LYS A 105 32.34 -2.66 12.89
N GLY A 106 32.56 -1.90 13.97
CA GLY A 106 32.82 -2.44 15.30
C GLY A 106 33.96 -3.47 15.29
N THR A 107 33.71 -4.64 15.87
CA THR A 107 34.64 -5.78 15.90
C THR A 107 34.54 -6.69 14.67
N SER A 108 33.61 -6.43 13.75
CA SER A 108 33.42 -7.24 12.54
C SER A 108 34.57 -7.03 11.55
N SER A 109 34.80 -8.01 10.65
CA SER A 109 35.70 -7.79 9.52
C SER A 109 35.15 -6.72 8.58
N VAL A 110 36.03 -6.08 7.80
CA VAL A 110 35.63 -5.12 6.76
C VAL A 110 34.70 -5.79 5.74
N SER A 111 34.95 -7.06 5.39
CA SER A 111 34.08 -7.79 4.45
C SER A 111 32.65 -7.98 4.97
N VAL A 112 32.48 -8.34 6.25
CA VAL A 112 31.15 -8.52 6.87
C VAL A 112 30.44 -7.17 7.01
N TYR A 113 31.19 -6.12 7.34
CA TYR A 113 30.66 -4.75 7.41
C TYR A 113 30.14 -4.26 6.05
N LEU A 114 30.97 -4.34 5.01
CA LEU A 114 30.57 -3.93 3.65
C LEU A 114 29.44 -4.79 3.10
N HIS A 115 29.41 -6.08 3.43
CA HIS A 115 28.30 -6.95 3.06
C HIS A 115 26.99 -6.51 3.73
N SER A 116 27.03 -6.15 5.01
CA SER A 116 25.85 -5.67 5.74
C SER A 116 25.31 -4.36 5.17
N ILE A 117 26.20 -3.42 4.78
CA ILE A 117 25.81 -2.21 4.04
C ILE A 117 25.12 -2.60 2.74
N LYS A 118 25.74 -3.48 1.94
CA LYS A 118 25.20 -3.91 0.65
C LYS A 118 23.79 -4.49 0.79
N VAL A 119 23.55 -5.35 1.78
CA VAL A 119 22.21 -5.92 2.03
C VAL A 119 21.18 -4.83 2.27
N ILE A 120 21.50 -3.80 3.07
CA ILE A 120 20.58 -2.68 3.32
C ILE A 120 20.33 -1.86 2.04
N THR A 121 21.38 -1.60 1.26
CA THR A 121 21.28 -0.85 0.00
C THR A 121 20.46 -1.61 -1.05
N ASP A 122 20.67 -2.92 -1.19
CA ASP A 122 19.91 -3.78 -2.09
C ASP A 122 18.43 -3.84 -1.68
N GLU A 123 18.14 -3.92 -0.37
CA GLU A 123 16.78 -3.81 0.17
C GLU A 123 16.13 -2.46 -0.15
N LEU A 124 16.87 -1.35 -0.01
CA LEU A 124 16.38 -0.02 -0.36
C LEU A 124 16.13 0.15 -1.86
N ALA A 125 17.00 -0.38 -2.71
CA ALA A 125 16.84 -0.40 -4.16
C ALA A 125 15.59 -1.20 -4.58
N LEU A 126 15.33 -2.35 -3.93
CA LEU A 126 14.15 -3.18 -4.19
C LEU A 126 12.82 -2.45 -3.91
N ILE A 127 12.83 -1.47 -3.00
CA ILE A 127 11.65 -0.67 -2.61
C ILE A 127 11.54 0.62 -3.46
N GLY A 128 12.45 0.82 -4.41
CA GLY A 128 12.48 2.00 -5.28
C GLY A 128 13.15 3.22 -4.63
N HIS A 129 13.99 3.00 -3.61
CA HIS A 129 14.76 4.04 -2.94
C HIS A 129 16.28 3.76 -2.99
N PRO A 130 16.89 3.64 -4.19
CA PRO A 130 18.33 3.43 -4.31
C PRO A 130 19.11 4.60 -3.70
N ILE A 131 20.34 4.32 -3.26
CA ILE A 131 21.28 5.29 -2.70
C ILE A 131 22.37 5.55 -3.73
N ASP A 132 22.81 6.80 -3.83
CA ASP A 132 23.92 7.16 -4.72
C ASP A 132 25.23 6.52 -4.25
N ASP A 133 26.07 6.09 -5.19
CA ASP A 133 27.33 5.42 -4.88
C ASP A 133 28.26 6.30 -4.04
N LEU A 134 28.26 7.63 -4.24
CA LEU A 134 29.07 8.56 -3.45
C LEU A 134 28.57 8.64 -2.00
N ASP A 135 27.25 8.71 -1.81
CA ASP A 135 26.63 8.69 -0.48
C ASP A 135 26.94 7.37 0.24
N LEU A 136 26.93 6.26 -0.49
CA LEU A 136 27.27 4.94 0.03
C LEU A 136 28.73 4.87 0.49
N VAL A 137 29.66 5.45 -0.27
CA VAL A 137 31.07 5.57 0.11
C VAL A 137 31.23 6.41 1.38
N ILE A 138 30.52 7.53 1.48
CA ILE A 138 30.55 8.39 2.67
C ILE A 138 30.06 7.62 3.91
N VAL A 139 28.95 6.89 3.79
CA VAL A 139 28.43 6.03 4.87
C VAL A 139 29.44 4.95 5.26
N ALA A 140 30.02 4.27 4.27
CA ALA A 140 31.00 3.21 4.50
C ALA A 140 32.26 3.74 5.21
N LEU A 141 32.75 4.91 4.81
CA LEU A 141 33.93 5.54 5.43
C LEU A 141 33.64 6.01 6.86
N ASN A 142 32.45 6.57 7.10
CA ASN A 142 32.05 7.04 8.43
C ASN A 142 31.95 5.90 9.45
N GLY A 143 31.53 4.69 9.04
CA GLY A 143 31.39 3.56 9.94
C GLY A 143 32.66 2.73 10.17
N LEU A 144 33.78 3.03 9.50
CA LEU A 144 35.08 2.38 9.76
C LEU A 144 35.71 2.80 11.10
N GLY A 145 35.18 3.82 11.76
CA GLY A 145 35.70 4.36 13.01
C GLY A 145 36.89 5.30 12.79
N GLN A 146 37.38 5.90 13.88
CA GLN A 146 38.29 7.05 13.87
C GLN A 146 39.66 6.83 13.20
N LEU A 147 40.00 5.58 12.86
CA LEU A 147 41.22 5.27 12.10
C LEU A 147 41.23 5.88 10.69
N SER A 148 40.07 6.23 10.12
CA SER A 148 40.01 6.97 8.85
C SER A 148 40.15 8.49 8.99
N ARG A 149 40.10 9.04 10.21
CA ARG A 149 40.18 10.51 10.42
C ARG A 149 41.64 11.01 10.52
N GLU A 150 42.61 10.11 10.69
CA GLU A 150 44.03 10.47 10.83
C GLU A 150 44.84 10.38 9.53
N PHE A 151 44.19 10.14 8.39
CA PHE A 151 44.78 10.21 7.06
C PHE A 151 44.07 11.26 6.21
#